data_AF-A0A2Z4JRH0-F1
#
_entry.id   AF-A0A2Z4JRH0-F1
#
_cell.length_a   1.000
_cell.length_b   1.000
_cell.length_c   1.000
_cell.angle_alpha   90.00
_cell.angle_beta   90.00
_cell.angle_gamma   90.00
#
_symmetry.space_group_name_H-M   'P 1'
#
loop_
_entity.id
_entity.type
_entity.pdbx_description
1 polymer ?
#
loop_
_entity_poly.entity_id
_entity_poly.type
_entity_poly.pdbx_seq_one_letter_code
_entity_poly.pdbx_strand_id
1 'polypeptide(L)'
;MQDSNKVVKASPGVVVKLSSSASLRIASIPAASAPSTVDSASAISTYARASNKKTVSAFTISDTAQNIFTNLDALQTLAAAGKIASISFSNGTPKWTVAASKFKSDKDILAKLMSAVETVTFAKSLSAYRVTPGSSGGVTIAGGSGVEPTSLALTTAKFLQFSDTKVIASSGNANVDAILNIGTKYWWQGGSAAVISGNNITTGLNSLDSASSKHTLNYSFMGVTKPTLVTGTNAVGYAPMTEPEKTAVRAALDYLSTLINVTFTDVSNTATTADISFGQNTQASSAGYANYPNGNGANPTSYLFLAKNQATNPQGSSSNGFNLGTYGWETIIHEIGHTLGLKHPGNYNAGGGGTVGPYLPSATDNRRYSSMSYNDPVASKSVTASGSQTSNRYSYGYSTEAVNPSTYGLFDIAALQFLYGANTNSTASTITATNNYTDFQTVWAPNGVQVDASATTTSDVFDLRAGSFSSIAIKSKTVQTANIQAQLQQSGLNSANAAAAATSIMKTIVPNATSINPIYDGLNNLALSYGSKYSEVIGGSANDSFYASNYAATIDGGSGTNQVWLPGSASDWTLTGLSQATSKSNSNVALTLRNIQAIGYYNATTTSITHSAVA
;
A
#
# COMPACT_ATOMS: atom_id res chain seq x y z
N MET A 1 44.59 -48.65 -8.88
CA MET A 1 43.72 -48.33 -10.02
C MET A 1 42.74 -47.29 -9.52
N GLN A 2 42.87 -46.06 -10.00
CA GLN A 2 42.13 -44.90 -9.52
C GLN A 2 40.68 -44.97 -9.99
N ASP A 3 39.79 -45.07 -9.02
CA ASP A 3 38.38 -44.79 -9.20
C ASP A 3 38.11 -43.41 -8.57
N SER A 4 37.85 -42.41 -9.40
CA SER A 4 37.35 -41.12 -8.94
C SER A 4 36.62 -40.41 -10.07
N ASN A 5 35.32 -40.74 -10.19
CA ASN A 5 34.30 -39.85 -10.73
C ASN A 5 34.25 -38.55 -9.91
N LYS A 6 35.18 -37.63 -10.18
CA LYS A 6 35.06 -36.24 -9.76
C LYS A 6 34.39 -35.46 -10.88
N VAL A 7 33.09 -35.23 -10.73
CA VAL A 7 32.39 -34.15 -11.43
C VAL A 7 33.03 -32.84 -10.95
N VAL A 8 33.98 -32.32 -11.72
CA VAL A 8 34.61 -31.02 -11.46
C VAL A 8 33.59 -29.94 -11.81
N LYS A 9 32.99 -29.30 -10.80
CA LYS A 9 32.21 -28.06 -10.97
C LYS A 9 33.14 -26.99 -11.55
N ALA A 10 32.82 -26.51 -12.75
CA ALA A 10 33.58 -25.47 -13.44
C ALA A 10 33.56 -24.15 -12.66
N SER A 11 34.71 -23.44 -12.61
CA SER A 11 34.80 -22.10 -12.04
C SER A 11 33.88 -21.12 -12.78
N PRO A 12 33.21 -20.18 -12.07
CA PRO A 12 32.47 -19.08 -12.69
C PRO A 12 33.45 -18.07 -13.33
N GLY A 13 33.08 -17.40 -14.42
CA GLY A 13 33.78 -16.17 -14.81
C GLY A 13 33.99 -15.84 -16.28
N VAL A 14 33.36 -16.52 -17.25
CA VAL A 14 33.46 -16.08 -18.65
C VAL A 14 32.31 -15.12 -18.96
N VAL A 15 32.67 -13.85 -19.12
CA VAL A 15 31.75 -12.79 -19.56
C VAL A 15 31.84 -12.67 -21.08
N VAL A 16 30.71 -12.87 -21.76
CA VAL A 16 30.60 -12.77 -23.22
C VAL A 16 29.99 -11.43 -23.61
N LYS A 17 30.64 -10.73 -24.55
CA LYS A 17 30.10 -9.53 -25.23
C LYS A 17 29.58 -9.88 -26.63
N LEU A 18 28.48 -9.27 -27.03
CA LEU A 18 27.77 -9.45 -28.29
C LEU A 18 28.10 -8.31 -29.27
N SER A 19 28.18 -8.62 -30.56
CA SER A 19 28.23 -7.60 -31.61
C SER A 19 26.85 -6.98 -31.88
N SER A 20 26.83 -5.76 -32.42
CA SER A 20 25.61 -5.04 -32.81
C SER A 20 24.87 -5.61 -34.04
N SER A 21 25.42 -6.61 -34.72
CA SER A 21 24.76 -7.27 -35.85
C SER A 21 23.73 -8.31 -35.38
N ALA A 22 22.66 -8.50 -36.17
CA ALA A 22 21.62 -9.52 -35.94
C ALA A 22 22.13 -10.97 -36.01
N SER A 23 23.34 -11.17 -36.55
CA SER A 23 24.07 -12.43 -36.42
C SER A 23 24.93 -12.37 -35.16
N LEU A 24 24.64 -13.23 -34.19
CA LEU A 24 25.40 -13.36 -32.94
C LEU A 24 26.90 -13.53 -33.23
N ARG A 25 27.71 -12.53 -32.92
CA ARG A 25 29.18 -12.64 -32.87
C ARG A 25 29.65 -12.36 -31.46
N ILE A 26 30.54 -13.20 -30.96
CA ILE A 26 31.18 -12.99 -29.67
C ILE A 26 32.31 -11.99 -29.88
N ALA A 27 32.14 -10.77 -29.37
CA ALA A 27 33.06 -9.66 -29.57
C ALA A 27 34.38 -9.85 -28.80
N SER A 28 34.36 -10.58 -27.69
CA SER A 28 35.57 -10.99 -26.98
C SER A 28 35.29 -12.18 -26.06
N ILE A 29 36.27 -13.08 -25.98
CA ILE A 29 36.40 -14.07 -24.91
C ILE A 29 37.70 -13.70 -24.20
N PRO A 30 37.78 -13.65 -22.85
CA PRO A 30 38.98 -13.18 -22.14
C PRO A 30 40.30 -13.90 -22.45
N ALA A 31 40.27 -14.97 -23.27
CA ALA A 31 41.44 -15.73 -23.72
C ALA A 31 41.67 -15.67 -25.25
N ALA A 32 40.84 -14.99 -26.04
CA ALA A 32 40.96 -14.93 -27.51
C ALA A 32 40.95 -13.48 -28.00
N SER A 33 42.06 -13.05 -28.61
CA SER A 33 42.34 -11.67 -29.02
C SER A 33 41.72 -11.26 -30.37
N ALA A 34 40.61 -11.85 -30.80
CA ALA A 34 39.90 -11.42 -32.01
C ALA A 34 38.38 -11.72 -31.94
N PRO A 35 37.52 -10.82 -32.45
CA PRO A 35 36.08 -11.09 -32.58
C PRO A 35 35.85 -12.15 -33.67
N SER A 36 35.36 -13.33 -33.28
CA SER A 36 35.05 -14.43 -34.20
C SER A 36 33.53 -14.57 -34.39
N THR A 37 33.10 -14.89 -35.62
CA THR A 37 31.75 -15.40 -35.90
C THR A 37 31.66 -16.80 -35.31
N VAL A 38 31.03 -16.94 -34.14
CA VAL A 38 30.97 -18.25 -33.50
C VAL A 38 29.53 -18.69 -33.33
N ASP A 39 29.16 -19.66 -34.15
CA ASP A 39 27.97 -20.47 -33.93
C ASP A 39 28.06 -21.17 -32.55
N SER A 40 26.92 -21.24 -31.90
CA SER A 40 26.61 -21.67 -30.54
C SER A 40 27.40 -22.86 -29.98
N ALA A 41 27.68 -23.91 -30.76
CA ALA A 41 28.48 -25.07 -30.34
C ALA A 41 30.00 -24.83 -30.43
N SER A 42 30.43 -24.01 -31.40
CA SER A 42 31.83 -23.71 -31.64
C SER A 42 32.43 -22.81 -30.55
N ALA A 43 31.64 -21.91 -29.95
CA ALA A 43 32.12 -20.96 -28.93
C ALA A 43 32.55 -21.66 -27.63
N ILE A 44 31.78 -22.66 -27.22
CA ILE A 44 32.05 -23.52 -26.06
C ILE A 44 33.33 -24.30 -26.29
N SER A 45 33.44 -24.94 -27.45
CA SER A 45 34.61 -25.74 -27.78
C SER A 45 35.87 -24.89 -27.94
N THR A 46 35.76 -23.69 -28.52
CA THR A 46 36.87 -22.75 -28.73
C THR A 46 37.36 -22.18 -27.41
N TYR A 47 36.46 -21.77 -26.51
CA TYR A 47 36.86 -21.31 -25.17
C TYR A 47 37.41 -22.45 -24.29
N ALA A 48 36.78 -23.63 -24.30
CA ALA A 48 37.28 -24.79 -23.55
C ALA A 48 38.72 -25.16 -23.98
N ARG A 49 38.99 -25.10 -25.28
CA ARG A 49 40.33 -25.28 -25.86
C ARG A 49 41.29 -24.15 -25.47
N ALA A 50 40.87 -22.89 -25.57
CA ALA A 50 41.73 -21.72 -25.26
C ALA A 50 42.03 -21.54 -23.76
N SER A 51 41.14 -22.03 -22.87
CA SER A 51 41.28 -21.90 -21.41
C SER A 51 41.82 -23.15 -20.72
N ASN A 52 42.23 -24.17 -21.49
CA ASN A 52 42.71 -25.46 -21.00
C ASN A 52 41.71 -26.16 -20.04
N LYS A 53 40.41 -25.86 -20.16
CA LYS A 53 39.34 -26.44 -19.34
C LYS A 53 38.66 -27.58 -20.09
N LYS A 54 38.58 -28.76 -19.48
CA LYS A 54 38.00 -29.99 -20.08
C LYS A 54 36.52 -29.86 -20.46
N THR A 55 35.75 -29.00 -19.79
CA THR A 55 34.30 -28.77 -20.04
C THR A 55 33.85 -27.41 -19.52
N VAL A 56 33.10 -26.66 -20.34
CA VAL A 56 32.43 -25.41 -19.95
C VAL A 56 30.91 -25.67 -19.99
N SER A 57 30.24 -25.52 -18.85
CA SER A 57 28.82 -25.84 -18.72
C SER A 57 27.90 -24.72 -19.22
N ALA A 58 28.18 -23.47 -18.84
CA ALA A 58 27.42 -22.28 -19.22
C ALA A 58 28.26 -20.98 -19.10
N PHE A 59 27.77 -19.89 -19.72
CA PHE A 59 28.39 -18.54 -19.69
C PHE A 59 27.48 -17.49 -19.05
N THR A 60 28.08 -16.41 -18.56
CA THR A 60 27.35 -15.18 -18.23
C THR A 60 27.49 -14.19 -19.38
N ILE A 61 26.40 -13.59 -19.80
CA ILE A 61 26.40 -12.53 -20.82
C ILE A 61 26.32 -11.19 -20.10
N SER A 62 27.22 -10.27 -20.43
CA SER A 62 27.11 -8.89 -19.95
C SER A 62 27.31 -7.94 -21.11
N ASP A 63 26.22 -7.36 -21.59
CA ASP A 63 26.23 -6.47 -22.74
C ASP A 63 25.18 -5.36 -22.62
N THR A 64 25.14 -4.45 -23.57
CA THR A 64 24.10 -3.44 -23.68
C THR A 64 22.74 -4.08 -23.92
N ALA A 65 21.69 -3.43 -23.41
CA ALA A 65 20.31 -3.83 -23.65
C ALA A 65 19.99 -4.01 -25.15
N GLN A 66 20.45 -3.05 -25.97
CA GLN A 66 20.27 -3.09 -27.41
C GLN A 66 20.84 -4.36 -28.03
N ASN A 67 22.08 -4.71 -27.73
CA ASN A 67 22.73 -5.89 -28.30
C ASN A 67 22.06 -7.19 -27.84
N ILE A 68 21.64 -7.27 -26.57
CA ILE A 68 20.92 -8.45 -26.06
C ILE A 68 19.58 -8.60 -26.79
N PHE A 69 18.83 -7.52 -26.98
CA PHE A 69 17.50 -7.57 -27.60
C PHE A 69 17.55 -7.81 -29.10
N THR A 70 18.53 -7.27 -29.81
CA THR A 70 18.75 -7.54 -31.24
C THR A 70 19.11 -9.01 -31.51
N ASN A 71 19.67 -9.71 -30.53
CA ASN A 71 20.16 -11.08 -30.67
C ASN A 71 19.29 -12.15 -29.97
N LEU A 72 18.05 -11.86 -29.56
CA LEU A 72 17.21 -12.79 -28.79
C LEU A 72 17.05 -14.16 -29.46
N ASP A 73 16.67 -14.17 -30.74
CA ASP A 73 16.42 -15.40 -31.50
C ASP A 73 17.69 -16.29 -31.55
N ALA A 74 18.88 -15.66 -31.65
CA ALA A 74 20.15 -16.37 -31.63
C ALA A 74 20.53 -16.85 -30.20
N LEU A 75 20.26 -16.04 -29.19
CA LEU A 75 20.50 -16.37 -27.78
C LEU A 75 19.55 -17.45 -27.26
N GLN A 76 18.35 -17.57 -27.83
CA GLN A 76 17.37 -18.58 -27.48
C GLN A 76 17.93 -20.00 -27.65
N THR A 77 18.65 -20.27 -28.74
CA THR A 77 19.28 -21.59 -28.96
C THR A 77 20.27 -21.93 -27.84
N LEU A 78 21.07 -20.95 -27.40
CA LEU A 78 22.01 -21.12 -26.29
C LEU A 78 21.30 -21.29 -24.94
N ALA A 79 20.24 -20.53 -24.69
CA ALA A 79 19.44 -20.63 -23.48
C ALA A 79 18.75 -22.00 -23.37
N ALA A 80 18.12 -22.46 -24.45
CA ALA A 80 17.46 -23.77 -24.52
C ALA A 80 18.43 -24.94 -24.30
N ALA A 81 19.68 -24.80 -24.77
CA ALA A 81 20.75 -25.77 -24.53
C ALA A 81 21.37 -25.68 -23.11
N GLY A 82 20.84 -24.82 -22.23
CA GLY A 82 21.34 -24.61 -20.87
C GLY A 82 22.71 -23.92 -20.79
N LYS A 83 23.12 -23.23 -21.86
CA LYS A 83 24.47 -22.66 -22.01
C LYS A 83 24.60 -21.23 -21.51
N ILE A 84 23.50 -20.60 -21.11
CA ILE A 84 23.50 -19.27 -20.49
C ILE A 84 23.18 -19.44 -19.01
N ALA A 85 24.11 -19.07 -18.14
CA ALA A 85 23.91 -19.05 -16.69
C ALA A 85 23.04 -17.84 -16.31
N SER A 86 23.52 -16.64 -16.63
CA SER A 86 22.88 -15.36 -16.32
C SER A 86 23.12 -14.33 -17.42
N ILE A 87 22.30 -13.28 -17.42
CA ILE A 87 22.47 -12.11 -18.28
C ILE A 87 22.45 -10.87 -17.40
N SER A 88 23.40 -9.97 -17.63
CA SER A 88 23.45 -8.64 -17.03
C SER A 88 23.53 -7.58 -18.12
N PHE A 89 23.00 -6.40 -17.82
CA PHE A 89 23.05 -5.26 -18.72
C PHE A 89 24.19 -4.34 -18.32
N SER A 90 25.13 -4.08 -19.23
CA SER A 90 26.30 -3.23 -18.96
C SER A 90 25.96 -1.74 -18.85
N ASN A 91 24.76 -1.34 -19.31
CA ASN A 91 24.24 0.02 -19.25
C ASN A 91 23.03 0.15 -18.30
N GLY A 92 22.90 -0.76 -17.33
CA GLY A 92 21.78 -0.82 -16.39
C GLY A 92 20.58 -1.60 -16.94
N THR A 93 19.69 -2.05 -16.04
CA THR A 93 18.50 -2.83 -16.44
C THR A 93 17.54 -1.95 -17.25
N PRO A 94 17.26 -2.30 -18.51
CA PRO A 94 16.43 -1.49 -19.39
C PRO A 94 14.94 -1.63 -19.05
N LYS A 95 14.17 -0.61 -19.41
CA LYS A 95 12.71 -0.62 -19.50
C LYS A 95 12.29 -1.20 -20.85
N TRP A 96 12.11 -2.51 -20.94
CA TRP A 96 11.94 -3.19 -22.23
C TRP A 96 10.48 -3.54 -22.55
N THR A 97 10.11 -3.38 -23.82
CA THR A 97 8.82 -3.76 -24.39
C THR A 97 8.95 -5.00 -25.28
N VAL A 98 8.15 -6.03 -25.00
CA VAL A 98 8.22 -7.34 -25.70
C VAL A 98 6.86 -7.75 -26.23
N ALA A 99 6.79 -8.23 -27.47
CA ALA A 99 5.56 -8.82 -28.00
C ALA A 99 5.26 -10.18 -27.35
N ALA A 100 4.02 -10.42 -26.95
CA ALA A 100 3.60 -11.67 -26.32
C ALA A 100 3.91 -12.91 -27.19
N SER A 101 3.90 -12.77 -28.52
CA SER A 101 4.29 -13.83 -29.47
C SER A 101 5.73 -14.30 -29.30
N LYS A 102 6.64 -13.42 -28.84
CA LYS A 102 8.05 -13.75 -28.59
C LYS A 102 8.24 -14.71 -27.42
N PHE A 103 7.30 -14.77 -26.48
CA PHE A 103 7.35 -15.77 -25.39
C PHE A 103 7.18 -17.21 -25.85
N LYS A 104 6.70 -17.43 -27.08
CA LYS A 104 6.64 -18.75 -27.71
C LYS A 104 7.95 -19.10 -28.42
N SER A 105 8.50 -18.17 -29.20
CA SER A 105 9.75 -18.39 -29.95
C SER A 105 10.98 -18.38 -29.04
N ASP A 106 11.01 -17.50 -28.05
CA ASP A 106 12.21 -17.14 -27.27
C ASP A 106 12.04 -17.43 -25.78
N LYS A 107 11.30 -18.51 -25.45
CA LYS A 107 10.87 -18.83 -24.09
C LYS A 107 12.02 -18.93 -23.08
N ASP A 108 13.13 -19.56 -23.45
CA ASP A 108 14.22 -19.90 -22.53
C ASP A 108 15.11 -18.70 -22.27
N ILE A 109 15.32 -17.84 -23.28
CA ILE A 109 16.06 -16.59 -23.10
C ILE A 109 15.21 -15.54 -22.38
N LEU A 110 13.91 -15.43 -22.69
CA LEU A 110 13.00 -14.50 -22.02
C LEU A 110 12.81 -14.87 -20.55
N ALA A 111 12.79 -16.16 -20.19
CA ALA A 111 12.80 -16.60 -18.79
C ALA A 111 13.98 -16.05 -17.98
N LYS A 112 15.13 -15.78 -18.63
CA LYS A 112 16.32 -15.17 -18.01
C LYS A 112 16.28 -13.63 -17.97
N LEU A 113 15.38 -13.02 -18.74
CA LEU A 113 15.28 -11.57 -18.91
C LEU A 113 13.99 -10.99 -18.32
N MET A 114 13.15 -11.81 -17.68
CA MET A 114 11.84 -11.40 -17.14
C MET A 114 11.90 -10.13 -16.30
N SER A 115 12.93 -9.98 -15.45
CA SER A 115 13.09 -8.80 -14.60
C SER A 115 13.36 -7.49 -15.35
N ALA A 116 13.72 -7.56 -16.63
CA ALA A 116 13.93 -6.39 -17.50
C ALA A 116 12.71 -6.08 -18.40
N VAL A 117 11.75 -7.00 -18.48
CA VAL A 117 10.51 -6.78 -19.25
C VAL A 117 9.60 -5.85 -18.44
N GLU A 118 9.42 -4.62 -18.92
CA GLU A 118 8.50 -3.66 -18.29
C GLU A 118 7.11 -3.75 -18.91
N THR A 119 7.01 -3.84 -20.24
CA THR A 119 5.74 -3.90 -20.96
C THR A 119 5.68 -5.13 -21.87
N VAL A 120 4.55 -5.85 -21.83
CA VAL A 120 4.25 -6.89 -22.83
C VAL A 120 3.14 -6.43 -23.76
N THR A 121 3.37 -6.48 -25.07
CA THR A 121 2.40 -6.06 -26.09
C THR A 121 1.61 -7.24 -26.66
N PHE A 122 0.33 -7.03 -26.89
CA PHE A 122 -0.62 -8.01 -27.39
C PHE A 122 -1.28 -7.48 -28.66
N ALA A 123 -1.46 -8.35 -29.66
CA ALA A 123 -1.90 -7.94 -31.00
C ALA A 123 -3.40 -7.62 -31.11
N LYS A 124 -4.20 -7.92 -30.07
CA LYS A 124 -5.66 -7.75 -30.07
C LYS A 124 -6.09 -6.88 -28.90
N SER A 125 -7.38 -6.51 -28.86
CA SER A 125 -7.97 -5.76 -27.76
C SER A 125 -7.96 -6.55 -26.46
N LEU A 126 -8.05 -5.86 -25.32
CA LEU A 126 -8.11 -6.49 -23.99
C LEU A 126 -9.24 -7.56 -23.91
N SER A 127 -10.38 -7.32 -24.57
CA SER A 127 -11.52 -8.25 -24.60
C SER A 127 -11.22 -9.62 -25.23
N ALA A 128 -10.13 -9.75 -26.00
CA ALA A 128 -9.71 -11.03 -26.57
C ALA A 128 -8.93 -11.91 -25.58
N TYR A 129 -8.61 -11.39 -24.40
CA TYR A 129 -7.77 -12.04 -23.39
C TYR A 129 -8.48 -12.11 -22.03
N ARG A 130 -8.17 -13.17 -21.29
CA ARG A 130 -8.44 -13.29 -19.86
C ARG A 130 -7.16 -12.93 -19.13
N VAL A 131 -7.22 -11.91 -18.29
CA VAL A 131 -6.12 -11.52 -17.41
C VAL A 131 -6.48 -11.96 -15.99
N THR A 132 -5.66 -12.82 -15.42
CA THR A 132 -5.85 -13.38 -14.08
C THR A 132 -4.70 -12.93 -13.19
N PRO A 133 -4.97 -12.06 -12.21
CA PRO A 133 -3.92 -11.62 -11.30
C PRO A 133 -3.36 -12.76 -10.46
N GLY A 134 -2.04 -12.74 -10.24
CA GLY A 134 -1.36 -13.70 -9.37
C GLY A 134 -1.51 -13.34 -7.89
N SER A 135 -1.49 -14.33 -7.00
CA SER A 135 -1.69 -14.14 -5.55
C SER A 135 -0.58 -13.33 -4.86
N SER A 136 0.61 -13.26 -5.46
CA SER A 136 1.77 -12.53 -4.95
C SER A 136 2.18 -11.35 -5.85
N GLY A 137 1.24 -10.84 -6.65
CA GLY A 137 1.50 -9.85 -7.70
C GLY A 137 1.75 -10.47 -9.09
N GLY A 138 1.79 -9.62 -10.10
CA GLY A 138 1.85 -10.04 -11.51
C GLY A 138 0.54 -10.65 -12.02
N VAL A 139 0.57 -11.22 -13.22
CA VAL A 139 -0.63 -11.66 -13.96
C VAL A 139 -0.34 -12.89 -14.81
N THR A 140 -1.36 -13.73 -14.99
CA THR A 140 -1.41 -14.75 -16.05
C THR A 140 -2.38 -14.30 -17.12
N ILE A 141 -1.98 -14.34 -18.39
CA ILE A 141 -2.80 -13.93 -19.53
C ILE A 141 -3.07 -15.14 -20.40
N ALA A 142 -4.33 -15.36 -20.77
CA ALA A 142 -4.75 -16.40 -21.70
C ALA A 142 -5.64 -15.80 -22.79
N GLY A 143 -5.26 -15.97 -24.05
CA GLY A 143 -6.09 -15.62 -25.20
C GLY A 143 -7.29 -16.54 -25.35
N GLY A 144 -8.36 -16.04 -25.96
CA GLY A 144 -9.47 -16.87 -26.43
C GLY A 144 -9.04 -17.86 -27.53
N SER A 145 -10.01 -18.63 -28.05
CA SER A 145 -9.75 -19.58 -29.14
C SER A 145 -9.07 -18.90 -30.34
N GLY A 146 -7.92 -19.43 -30.77
CA GLY A 146 -7.13 -18.86 -31.87
C GLY A 146 -6.41 -17.55 -31.55
N VAL A 147 -6.28 -17.18 -30.27
CA VAL A 147 -5.55 -15.99 -29.81
C VAL A 147 -4.35 -16.43 -28.97
N GLU A 148 -3.15 -16.10 -29.42
CA GLU A 148 -1.92 -16.31 -28.65
C GLU A 148 -1.66 -15.12 -27.71
N PRO A 149 -1.11 -15.34 -26.50
CA PRO A 149 -0.67 -16.63 -25.97
C PRO A 149 -1.83 -17.46 -25.40
N THR A 150 -1.79 -18.79 -25.54
CA THR A 150 -2.76 -19.68 -24.87
C THR A 150 -2.71 -19.56 -23.35
N SER A 151 -1.53 -19.36 -22.78
CA SER A 151 -1.30 -18.99 -21.39
C SER A 151 0.11 -18.42 -21.23
N LEU A 152 0.25 -17.29 -20.54
CA LEU A 152 1.53 -16.64 -20.27
C LEU A 152 1.51 -16.03 -18.87
N ALA A 153 2.39 -16.52 -17.99
CA ALA A 153 2.60 -15.95 -16.66
C ALA A 153 3.66 -14.83 -16.71
N LEU A 154 3.30 -13.65 -16.23
CA LEU A 154 4.16 -12.47 -16.16
C LEU A 154 4.22 -12.00 -14.69
N THR A 155 5.33 -12.31 -14.03
CA THR A 155 5.51 -12.01 -12.60
C THR A 155 6.13 -10.65 -12.33
N THR A 156 6.87 -10.10 -13.30
CA THR A 156 7.68 -8.88 -13.13
C THR A 156 7.28 -7.74 -14.07
N ALA A 157 6.51 -8.04 -15.12
CA ALA A 157 6.03 -7.03 -16.06
C ALA A 157 5.16 -6.00 -15.31
N LYS A 158 5.35 -4.72 -15.64
CA LYS A 158 4.61 -3.60 -15.06
C LYS A 158 3.33 -3.30 -15.83
N PHE A 159 3.35 -3.53 -17.14
CA PHE A 159 2.22 -3.23 -18.00
C PHE A 159 1.92 -4.30 -19.04
N LEU A 160 0.63 -4.39 -19.40
CA LEU A 160 0.16 -5.08 -20.59
C LEU A 160 -0.38 -4.03 -21.56
N GLN A 161 0.13 -4.03 -22.78
CA GLN A 161 -0.32 -3.14 -23.86
C GLN A 161 -1.13 -3.96 -24.86
N PHE A 162 -2.43 -3.67 -24.94
CA PHE A 162 -3.33 -4.22 -25.96
C PHE A 162 -3.48 -3.24 -27.11
N SER A 163 -4.19 -3.63 -28.17
CA SER A 163 -4.42 -2.75 -29.32
C SER A 163 -5.29 -1.53 -29.00
N ASP A 164 -6.10 -1.60 -27.95
CA ASP A 164 -7.09 -0.58 -27.55
C ASP A 164 -6.79 0.10 -26.21
N THR A 165 -5.97 -0.50 -25.35
CA THR A 165 -5.67 0.03 -24.01
C THR A 165 -4.35 -0.49 -23.46
N LYS A 166 -3.79 0.23 -22.48
CA LYS A 166 -2.68 -0.24 -21.64
C LYS A 166 -3.17 -0.39 -20.21
N VAL A 167 -2.86 -1.51 -19.57
CA VAL A 167 -3.26 -1.81 -18.19
C VAL A 167 -2.05 -2.11 -17.33
N ILE A 168 -2.21 -1.89 -16.02
CA ILE A 168 -1.19 -2.20 -15.01
C ILE A 168 -1.18 -3.71 -14.80
N ALA A 169 -0.04 -4.36 -14.97
CA ALA A 169 0.17 -5.78 -14.64
C ALA A 169 0.60 -5.96 -13.18
N SER A 170 1.43 -5.03 -12.68
CA SER A 170 1.86 -4.97 -11.28
C SER A 170 2.48 -3.62 -10.98
N SER A 171 2.26 -3.11 -9.78
CA SER A 171 2.99 -1.96 -9.22
C SER A 171 4.42 -2.35 -8.81
N GLY A 172 4.66 -3.62 -8.50
CA GLY A 172 5.89 -4.11 -7.86
C GLY A 172 5.79 -4.29 -6.35
N ASN A 173 4.64 -3.96 -5.76
CA ASN A 173 4.37 -4.17 -4.35
C ASN A 173 3.08 -4.96 -4.19
N ALA A 174 3.16 -6.14 -3.57
CA ALA A 174 2.01 -7.05 -3.45
C ALA A 174 0.85 -6.47 -2.64
N ASN A 175 1.13 -5.64 -1.62
CA ASN A 175 0.08 -5.01 -0.81
C ASN A 175 -0.65 -3.95 -1.62
N VAL A 176 0.06 -3.17 -2.43
CA VAL A 176 -0.55 -2.19 -3.34
C VAL A 176 -1.32 -2.90 -4.46
N ASP A 177 -0.77 -3.97 -5.04
CA ASP A 177 -1.46 -4.77 -6.07
C ASP A 177 -2.76 -5.37 -5.55
N ALA A 178 -2.86 -5.70 -4.25
CA ALA A 178 -4.08 -6.19 -3.62
C ALA A 178 -5.18 -5.13 -3.48
N ILE A 179 -4.82 -3.85 -3.53
CA ILE A 179 -5.75 -2.71 -3.49
C ILE A 179 -6.05 -2.16 -4.89
N LEU A 180 -5.24 -2.50 -5.90
CA LEU A 180 -5.44 -2.05 -7.29
C LEU A 180 -6.23 -3.06 -8.12
N ASN A 181 -7.01 -2.57 -9.09
CA ASN A 181 -7.63 -3.39 -10.13
C ASN A 181 -6.63 -3.77 -11.24
N ILE A 182 -5.54 -4.46 -10.89
CA ILE A 182 -4.51 -4.87 -11.87
C ILE A 182 -5.09 -5.78 -12.97
N GLY A 183 -4.56 -5.66 -14.18
CA GLY A 183 -5.04 -6.35 -15.37
C GLY A 183 -6.28 -5.72 -16.02
N THR A 184 -6.79 -4.61 -15.48
CA THR A 184 -8.00 -3.95 -15.97
C THR A 184 -7.76 -2.48 -16.36
N LYS A 185 -8.76 -1.88 -17.00
CA LYS A 185 -8.80 -0.44 -17.32
C LYS A 185 -9.44 0.43 -16.24
N TYR A 186 -9.67 -0.14 -15.05
CA TYR A 186 -10.52 0.45 -13.99
C TYR A 186 -9.80 1.49 -13.12
N TRP A 187 -9.22 2.50 -13.77
CA TRP A 187 -8.57 3.66 -13.17
C TRP A 187 -8.56 4.81 -14.19
N TRP A 188 -8.38 6.06 -13.74
CA TRP A 188 -8.45 7.23 -14.62
C TRP A 188 -7.19 7.38 -15.48
N GLN A 189 -7.15 6.65 -16.60
CA GLN A 189 -6.09 6.76 -17.59
C GLN A 189 -6.06 8.16 -18.22
N GLY A 190 -4.86 8.71 -18.37
CA GLY A 190 -4.61 9.97 -19.09
C GLY A 190 -4.55 9.77 -20.60
N GLY A 191 -4.21 10.85 -21.31
CA GLY A 191 -4.07 10.83 -22.77
C GLY A 191 -2.82 10.10 -23.28
N SER A 192 -1.87 9.76 -22.40
CA SER A 192 -0.67 8.98 -22.73
C SER A 192 -0.81 7.55 -22.23
N ALA A 193 -0.18 6.59 -22.93
CA ALA A 193 -0.10 5.21 -22.46
C ALA A 193 0.61 5.14 -21.09
N ALA A 194 0.12 4.30 -20.17
CA ALA A 194 0.64 4.18 -18.80
C ALA A 194 2.17 3.94 -18.74
N VAL A 195 2.89 4.74 -17.96
CA VAL A 195 4.36 4.71 -17.80
C VAL A 195 4.72 4.85 -16.32
N ILE A 196 5.73 4.11 -15.83
CA ILE A 196 6.28 4.31 -14.49
C ILE A 196 7.22 5.53 -14.49
N SER A 197 7.01 6.45 -13.55
CA SER A 197 7.86 7.62 -13.35
C SER A 197 9.17 7.30 -12.59
N GLY A 198 10.04 8.30 -12.47
CA GLY A 198 11.21 8.25 -11.58
C GLY A 198 10.88 8.49 -10.10
N ASN A 199 9.64 8.88 -9.77
CA ASN A 199 9.26 9.27 -8.42
C ASN A 199 9.04 8.04 -7.55
N ASN A 200 9.92 7.86 -6.56
CA ASN A 200 9.84 6.74 -5.63
C ASN A 200 8.86 7.03 -4.49
N ILE A 201 7.96 6.10 -4.21
CA ILE A 201 7.08 6.13 -3.04
C ILE A 201 7.76 5.39 -1.88
N THR A 202 8.18 4.16 -2.17
CA THR A 202 9.01 3.31 -1.29
C THR A 202 9.80 2.33 -2.14
N THR A 203 10.70 1.56 -1.53
CA THR A 203 11.55 0.61 -2.25
C THR A 203 10.73 -0.32 -3.15
N GLY A 204 11.03 -0.33 -4.45
CA GLY A 204 10.34 -1.17 -5.45
C GLY A 204 8.98 -0.65 -5.92
N LEU A 205 8.52 0.50 -5.41
CA LEU A 205 7.26 1.13 -5.77
C LEU A 205 7.49 2.58 -6.22
N ASN A 206 7.19 2.84 -7.49
CA ASN A 206 7.27 4.16 -8.10
C ASN A 206 5.89 4.58 -8.60
N SER A 207 5.57 5.88 -8.54
CA SER A 207 4.31 6.36 -9.10
C SER A 207 4.29 6.23 -10.63
N LEU A 208 3.10 6.20 -11.21
CA LEU A 208 2.91 6.47 -12.61
C LEU A 208 3.39 7.90 -12.95
N ASP A 209 3.78 8.09 -14.20
CA ASP A 209 4.05 9.41 -14.77
C ASP A 209 2.76 10.23 -14.84
N SER A 210 2.85 11.56 -14.68
CA SER A 210 1.66 12.41 -14.64
C SER A 210 0.86 12.43 -15.96
N ALA A 211 1.47 12.04 -17.09
CA ALA A 211 0.74 11.88 -18.33
C ALA A 211 -0.08 10.56 -18.39
N SER A 212 0.22 9.60 -17.50
CA SER A 212 -0.43 8.28 -17.44
C SER A 212 -1.82 8.33 -16.85
N SER A 213 -2.09 9.29 -15.96
CA SER A 213 -3.33 9.41 -15.21
C SER A 213 -3.99 10.77 -15.43
N LYS A 214 -5.30 10.86 -15.21
CA LYS A 214 -5.99 12.15 -15.18
C LYS A 214 -5.72 12.86 -13.86
N HIS A 215 -5.24 14.10 -13.92
CA HIS A 215 -4.92 14.93 -12.74
C HIS A 215 -5.93 16.06 -12.47
N THR A 216 -6.94 16.21 -13.32
CA THR A 216 -8.08 17.08 -13.09
C THR A 216 -9.35 16.26 -13.22
N LEU A 217 -10.04 16.03 -12.10
CA LEU A 217 -11.27 15.25 -12.04
C LEU A 217 -12.45 16.18 -11.78
N ASN A 218 -13.35 16.25 -12.75
CA ASN A 218 -14.60 16.99 -12.63
C ASN A 218 -15.59 16.13 -11.85
N TYR A 219 -16.26 16.71 -10.87
CA TYR A 219 -17.31 16.03 -10.15
C TYR A 219 -18.61 16.82 -10.10
N SER A 220 -19.74 16.12 -9.96
CA SER A 220 -21.04 16.75 -9.84
C SER A 220 -21.94 16.09 -8.80
N PHE A 221 -22.78 16.88 -8.15
CA PHE A 221 -23.91 16.39 -7.37
C PHE A 221 -25.14 16.29 -8.26
N MET A 222 -25.74 15.10 -8.34
CA MET A 222 -26.94 14.90 -9.16
C MET A 222 -28.11 15.72 -8.60
N GLY A 223 -28.88 16.35 -9.49
CA GLY A 223 -30.02 17.20 -9.12
C GLY A 223 -31.29 16.42 -8.76
N VAL A 224 -32.37 17.15 -8.45
CA VAL A 224 -33.68 16.54 -8.16
C VAL A 224 -34.23 15.71 -9.33
N THR A 225 -33.93 16.13 -10.57
CA THR A 225 -34.27 15.37 -11.77
C THR A 225 -33.25 14.25 -11.95
N LYS A 226 -33.71 13.01 -11.79
CA LYS A 226 -32.90 11.80 -12.00
C LYS A 226 -32.32 11.77 -13.42
N PRO A 227 -30.99 11.62 -13.59
CA PRO A 227 -30.40 11.48 -14.91
C PRO A 227 -30.95 10.25 -15.67
N THR A 228 -31.05 10.34 -17.00
CA THR A 228 -31.58 9.25 -17.85
C THR A 228 -30.76 7.97 -17.73
N LEU A 229 -29.44 8.09 -17.55
CA LEU A 229 -28.50 6.97 -17.42
C LEU A 229 -28.53 6.30 -16.03
N VAL A 230 -29.25 6.88 -15.07
CA VAL A 230 -29.49 6.27 -13.74
C VAL A 230 -30.71 5.36 -13.85
N THR A 231 -30.47 4.06 -14.06
CA THR A 231 -31.50 3.02 -14.27
C THR A 231 -31.33 1.83 -13.33
N GLY A 232 -32.29 0.90 -13.32
CA GLY A 232 -32.21 -0.32 -12.50
C GLY A 232 -32.08 -0.02 -11.01
N THR A 233 -31.19 -0.73 -10.32
CA THR A 233 -30.90 -0.53 -8.88
C THR A 233 -30.49 0.91 -8.54
N ASN A 234 -29.77 1.59 -9.45
CA ASN A 234 -29.36 2.99 -9.23
C ASN A 234 -30.57 3.94 -9.16
N ALA A 235 -31.71 3.58 -9.77
CA ALA A 235 -32.91 4.41 -9.78
C ALA A 235 -33.84 4.17 -8.58
N VAL A 236 -33.65 3.08 -7.83
CA VAL A 236 -34.56 2.67 -6.75
C VAL A 236 -34.50 3.68 -5.60
N GLY A 237 -35.58 4.44 -5.43
CA GLY A 237 -35.64 5.48 -4.40
C GLY A 237 -34.56 6.55 -4.56
N TYR A 238 -34.15 6.85 -5.79
CA TYR A 238 -33.19 7.92 -6.12
C TYR A 238 -33.50 9.22 -5.38
N ALA A 239 -32.45 9.89 -4.90
CA ALA A 239 -32.52 11.25 -4.35
C ALA A 239 -31.19 11.99 -4.57
N PRO A 240 -31.20 13.34 -4.66
CA PRO A 240 -29.96 14.13 -4.60
C PRO A 240 -29.31 14.01 -3.21
N MET A 241 -28.01 14.29 -3.13
CA MET A 241 -27.33 14.41 -1.83
C MET A 241 -27.85 15.60 -1.02
N THR A 242 -27.89 15.45 0.30
CA THR A 242 -28.19 16.55 1.25
C THR A 242 -26.98 17.48 1.40
N GLU A 243 -27.16 18.72 1.88
CA GLU A 243 -26.02 19.65 2.07
C GLU A 243 -24.94 19.14 3.04
N PRO A 244 -25.26 18.48 4.16
CA PRO A 244 -24.24 17.83 5.00
C PRO A 244 -23.42 16.78 4.24
N GLU A 245 -24.05 15.94 3.41
CA GLU A 245 -23.34 14.95 2.58
C GLU A 245 -22.46 15.63 1.53
N LYS A 246 -22.96 16.66 0.83
CA LYS A 246 -22.16 17.43 -0.14
C LYS A 246 -20.95 18.08 0.52
N THR A 247 -21.12 18.61 1.74
CA THR A 247 -20.04 19.20 2.53
C THR A 247 -18.99 18.15 2.89
N ALA A 248 -19.42 16.96 3.34
CA ALA A 248 -18.51 15.86 3.65
C ALA A 248 -17.77 15.33 2.41
N VAL A 249 -18.44 15.22 1.25
CA VAL A 249 -17.80 14.86 -0.03
C VAL A 249 -16.73 15.88 -0.40
N ARG A 250 -17.04 17.19 -0.32
CA ARG A 250 -16.03 18.24 -0.59
C ARG A 250 -14.83 18.12 0.34
N ALA A 251 -15.07 17.95 1.63
CA ALA A 251 -14.00 17.75 2.62
C ALA A 251 -13.14 16.50 2.32
N ALA A 252 -13.76 15.40 1.86
CA ALA A 252 -13.04 14.19 1.46
C ALA A 252 -12.19 14.38 0.20
N LEU A 253 -12.68 15.15 -0.79
CA LEU A 253 -11.94 15.49 -2.00
C LEU A 253 -10.79 16.49 -1.73
N ASP A 254 -11.01 17.45 -0.84
CA ASP A 254 -9.96 18.36 -0.35
C ASP A 254 -8.88 17.57 0.40
N TYR A 255 -9.29 16.67 1.30
CA TYR A 255 -8.38 15.75 1.99
C TYR A 255 -7.58 14.89 1.00
N LEU A 256 -8.21 14.27 0.01
CA LEU A 256 -7.52 13.52 -1.05
C LEU A 256 -6.49 14.36 -1.80
N SER A 257 -6.84 15.61 -2.11
CA SER A 257 -5.92 16.55 -2.78
C SER A 257 -4.67 16.81 -1.94
N THR A 258 -4.70 16.62 -0.62
CA THR A 258 -3.48 16.70 0.22
C THR A 258 -2.55 15.50 0.05
N LEU A 259 -3.09 14.34 -0.35
CA LEU A 259 -2.35 13.07 -0.46
C LEU A 259 -1.77 12.84 -1.85
N ILE A 260 -2.54 13.20 -2.88
CA ILE A 260 -2.26 12.91 -4.29
C ILE A 260 -2.33 14.16 -5.15
N ASN A 261 -1.60 14.15 -6.28
CA ASN A 261 -1.52 15.28 -7.19
C ASN A 261 -2.76 15.39 -8.11
N VAL A 262 -3.98 15.39 -7.55
CA VAL A 262 -5.23 15.52 -8.30
C VAL A 262 -5.97 16.76 -7.84
N THR A 263 -6.47 17.54 -8.79
CA THR A 263 -7.41 18.63 -8.54
C THR A 263 -8.83 18.15 -8.82
N PHE A 264 -9.71 18.26 -7.84
CA PHE A 264 -11.13 18.00 -8.00
C PHE A 264 -11.88 19.30 -8.29
N THR A 265 -12.77 19.32 -9.28
CA THR A 265 -13.51 20.53 -9.70
C THR A 265 -15.01 20.28 -9.70
N ASP A 266 -15.76 21.06 -8.90
CA ASP A 266 -17.22 21.01 -8.87
C ASP A 266 -17.78 21.59 -10.18
N VAL A 267 -18.44 20.75 -10.97
CA VAL A 267 -19.08 21.12 -12.23
C VAL A 267 -20.61 21.03 -12.17
N SER A 268 -21.19 20.89 -10.97
CA SER A 268 -22.62 20.61 -10.76
C SER A 268 -23.56 21.61 -11.45
N ASN A 269 -23.15 22.86 -11.61
CA ASN A 269 -23.94 23.93 -12.23
C ASN A 269 -23.41 24.36 -13.59
N THR A 270 -22.76 23.44 -14.32
CA THR A 270 -22.16 23.73 -15.63
C THR A 270 -22.61 22.70 -16.68
N ALA A 271 -22.37 22.98 -17.95
CA ALA A 271 -22.59 22.00 -19.04
C ALA A 271 -21.46 20.95 -19.13
N THR A 272 -20.42 21.05 -18.29
CA THR A 272 -19.25 20.16 -18.32
C THR A 272 -19.65 18.76 -17.83
N THR A 273 -19.22 17.74 -18.56
CA THR A 273 -19.43 16.35 -18.13
C THR A 273 -18.55 16.05 -16.90
N ALA A 274 -19.16 15.45 -15.88
CA ALA A 274 -18.46 14.99 -14.69
C ALA A 274 -17.80 13.62 -14.92
N ASP A 275 -16.60 13.46 -14.38
CA ASP A 275 -15.95 12.16 -14.25
C ASP A 275 -16.60 11.35 -13.12
N ILE A 276 -16.98 12.01 -12.02
CA ILE A 276 -17.61 11.39 -10.86
C ILE A 276 -18.92 12.11 -10.55
N SER A 277 -20.03 11.37 -10.49
CA SER A 277 -21.33 11.91 -10.10
C SER A 277 -21.85 11.27 -8.82
N PHE A 278 -22.29 12.12 -7.90
CA PHE A 278 -22.69 11.79 -6.55
C PHE A 278 -24.22 11.90 -6.38
N GLY A 279 -24.84 10.86 -5.82
CA GLY A 279 -26.26 10.84 -5.50
C GLY A 279 -26.60 9.93 -4.32
N GLN A 280 -27.88 9.70 -4.12
CA GLN A 280 -28.39 8.74 -3.13
C GLN A 280 -29.42 7.80 -3.75
N ASN A 281 -29.56 6.61 -3.18
CA ASN A 281 -30.65 5.69 -3.48
C ASN A 281 -30.99 4.82 -2.27
N THR A 282 -32.00 3.98 -2.40
CA THR A 282 -32.35 2.98 -1.37
C THR A 282 -31.56 1.70 -1.61
N GLN A 283 -30.88 1.20 -0.57
CA GLN A 283 -29.97 0.06 -0.67
C GLN A 283 -30.34 -1.02 0.36
N ALA A 284 -30.20 -2.29 -0.03
CA ALA A 284 -30.65 -3.41 0.81
C ALA A 284 -29.63 -3.82 1.89
N SER A 285 -28.33 -3.79 1.57
CA SER A 285 -27.29 -4.36 2.45
C SER A 285 -26.01 -3.51 2.56
N SER A 286 -25.96 -2.33 1.96
CA SER A 286 -24.78 -1.47 1.91
C SER A 286 -25.05 -0.07 2.47
N ALA A 287 -23.96 0.60 2.88
CA ALA A 287 -23.95 2.01 3.28
C ALA A 287 -23.71 2.94 2.08
N GLY A 288 -22.99 2.46 1.08
CA GLY A 288 -22.82 3.11 -0.21
C GLY A 288 -22.39 2.09 -1.25
N TYR A 289 -22.26 2.54 -2.49
CA TYR A 289 -21.48 1.85 -3.51
C TYR A 289 -21.00 2.85 -4.56
N ALA A 290 -19.93 2.49 -5.23
CA ALA A 290 -19.41 3.21 -6.38
C ALA A 290 -18.98 2.27 -7.51
N ASN A 291 -18.97 2.80 -8.72
CA ASN A 291 -18.37 2.14 -9.87
C ASN A 291 -16.93 2.62 -10.07
N TYR A 292 -16.07 1.70 -10.49
CA TYR A 292 -14.72 2.05 -10.89
C TYR A 292 -14.71 2.94 -12.14
N PRO A 293 -13.65 3.75 -12.34
CA PRO A 293 -13.41 4.46 -13.60
C PRO A 293 -13.52 3.53 -14.80
N ASN A 294 -14.08 4.02 -15.90
CA ASN A 294 -14.20 3.25 -17.16
C ASN A 294 -14.99 1.92 -17.05
N GLY A 295 -15.70 1.69 -15.94
CA GLY A 295 -16.51 0.50 -15.70
C GLY A 295 -17.86 0.50 -16.39
N ASN A 296 -18.37 1.68 -16.76
CA ASN A 296 -19.76 1.87 -17.18
C ASN A 296 -19.98 1.85 -18.72
N GLY A 297 -19.24 0.98 -19.42
CA GLY A 297 -19.38 0.77 -20.85
C GLY A 297 -19.07 2.03 -21.68
N ALA A 298 -20.06 2.53 -22.41
CA ALA A 298 -19.96 3.75 -23.22
C ALA A 298 -20.06 5.05 -22.39
N ASN A 299 -20.49 4.96 -21.13
CA ASN A 299 -20.55 6.11 -20.23
C ASN A 299 -19.23 6.22 -19.46
N PRO A 300 -18.46 7.31 -19.63
CA PRO A 300 -17.22 7.50 -18.92
C PRO A 300 -17.41 7.89 -17.45
N THR A 301 -18.61 8.34 -17.05
CA THR A 301 -18.88 8.80 -15.68
C THR A 301 -18.99 7.64 -14.69
N SER A 302 -18.20 7.73 -13.62
CA SER A 302 -18.31 6.92 -12.42
C SER A 302 -19.45 7.45 -11.54
N TYR A 303 -20.26 6.54 -11.00
CA TYR A 303 -21.33 6.88 -10.07
C TYR A 303 -20.98 6.46 -8.66
N LEU A 304 -21.33 7.30 -7.69
CA LEU A 304 -21.30 7.01 -6.27
C LEU A 304 -22.69 7.28 -5.69
N PHE A 305 -23.26 6.27 -5.03
CA PHE A 305 -24.55 6.37 -4.35
C PHE A 305 -24.40 6.05 -2.87
N LEU A 306 -24.77 7.01 -2.01
CA LEU A 306 -24.97 6.74 -0.59
C LEU A 306 -26.35 6.13 -0.34
N ALA A 307 -26.43 5.22 0.63
CA ALA A 307 -27.68 4.61 1.04
C ALA A 307 -28.48 5.58 1.92
N LYS A 308 -29.58 6.11 1.39
CA LYS A 308 -30.41 7.07 2.14
C LYS A 308 -31.19 6.44 3.30
N ASN A 309 -31.30 5.11 3.31
CA ASN A 309 -32.03 4.33 4.31
C ASN A 309 -31.11 3.74 5.39
N GLN A 310 -29.87 4.22 5.50
CA GLN A 310 -28.92 3.81 6.53
C GLN A 310 -28.82 4.88 7.62
N ALA A 311 -29.01 4.47 8.88
CA ALA A 311 -29.03 5.40 10.01
C ALA A 311 -27.67 6.12 10.23
N THR A 312 -26.57 5.50 9.80
CA THR A 312 -25.21 6.07 9.84
C THR A 312 -24.93 7.02 8.69
N ASN A 313 -25.76 7.01 7.64
CA ASN A 313 -25.80 8.02 6.57
C ASN A 313 -27.14 8.77 6.65
N PRO A 314 -27.46 9.37 7.80
CA PRO A 314 -28.83 9.75 8.07
C PRO A 314 -29.30 10.84 7.13
N GLN A 315 -30.45 10.63 6.50
CA GLN A 315 -31.20 11.66 5.82
C GLN A 315 -31.57 12.75 6.85
N GLY A 316 -30.79 13.83 6.89
CA GLY A 316 -31.09 15.00 7.72
C GLY A 316 -30.86 14.85 9.23
N SER A 317 -30.07 13.90 9.74
CA SER A 317 -29.58 14.00 11.13
C SER A 317 -28.27 14.78 11.20
N SER A 318 -28.06 15.45 12.34
CA SER A 318 -26.93 16.31 12.70
C SER A 318 -25.63 16.02 11.95
N SER A 319 -24.94 17.07 11.52
CA SER A 319 -23.60 17.12 10.89
C SER A 319 -22.53 16.16 11.43
N ASN A 320 -22.75 15.54 12.58
CA ASN A 320 -21.82 14.65 13.26
C ASN A 320 -21.64 13.28 12.60
N GLY A 321 -22.58 12.78 11.79
CA GLY A 321 -22.48 11.46 11.14
C GLY A 321 -21.37 11.34 10.08
N PHE A 322 -20.79 12.47 9.68
CA PHE A 322 -19.73 12.57 8.67
C PHE A 322 -18.47 13.27 9.18
N ASN A 323 -18.32 13.41 10.50
CA ASN A 323 -17.07 13.89 11.09
C ASN A 323 -15.95 12.85 10.91
N LEU A 324 -14.69 13.28 10.91
CA LEU A 324 -13.54 12.38 10.95
C LEU A 324 -13.70 11.33 12.07
N GLY A 325 -13.38 10.08 11.76
CA GLY A 325 -13.48 8.94 12.70
C GLY A 325 -14.88 8.35 12.85
N THR A 326 -15.87 8.83 12.07
CA THR A 326 -17.22 8.25 12.03
C THR A 326 -17.41 7.31 10.85
N TYR A 327 -18.36 6.38 10.96
CA TYR A 327 -18.62 5.40 9.90
C TYR A 327 -19.17 6.03 8.60
N GLY A 328 -19.93 7.13 8.69
CA GLY A 328 -20.38 7.86 7.51
C GLY A 328 -19.23 8.52 6.76
N TRP A 329 -18.25 9.09 7.48
CA TRP A 329 -17.01 9.58 6.89
C TRP A 329 -16.20 8.45 6.24
N GLU A 330 -16.00 7.35 6.96
CA GLU A 330 -15.30 6.16 6.43
C GLU A 330 -15.97 5.67 5.13
N THR A 331 -17.31 5.62 5.10
CA THR A 331 -18.07 5.24 3.90
C THR A 331 -17.78 6.19 2.73
N ILE A 332 -17.76 7.51 2.96
CA ILE A 332 -17.48 8.48 1.88
C ILE A 332 -16.09 8.26 1.29
N ILE A 333 -15.05 8.15 2.12
CA ILE A 333 -13.69 7.93 1.61
C ILE A 333 -13.55 6.53 0.97
N HIS A 334 -14.23 5.51 1.51
CA HIS A 334 -14.26 4.18 0.93
C HIS A 334 -14.80 4.20 -0.51
N GLU A 335 -15.99 4.79 -0.69
CA GLU A 335 -16.62 4.83 -2.00
C GLU A 335 -15.88 5.73 -2.99
N ILE A 336 -15.32 6.87 -2.53
CA ILE A 336 -14.46 7.69 -3.39
C ILE A 336 -13.20 6.91 -3.81
N GLY A 337 -12.62 6.08 -2.94
CA GLY A 337 -11.51 5.20 -3.29
C GLY A 337 -11.83 4.28 -4.48
N HIS A 338 -13.04 3.70 -4.52
CA HIS A 338 -13.51 2.97 -5.70
C HIS A 338 -13.60 3.85 -6.95
N THR A 339 -14.13 5.07 -6.83
CA THR A 339 -14.16 6.01 -7.97
C THR A 339 -12.76 6.44 -8.44
N LEU A 340 -11.71 6.18 -7.66
CA LEU A 340 -10.31 6.42 -7.99
C LEU A 340 -9.57 5.13 -8.43
N GLY A 341 -10.25 3.99 -8.47
CA GLY A 341 -9.72 2.72 -8.99
C GLY A 341 -9.23 1.72 -7.94
N LEU A 342 -9.44 2.00 -6.65
CA LEU A 342 -9.14 1.04 -5.58
C LEU A 342 -10.22 -0.04 -5.51
N LYS A 343 -9.84 -1.28 -5.18
CA LYS A 343 -10.76 -2.39 -4.91
C LYS A 343 -10.68 -2.82 -3.45
N HIS A 344 -11.66 -3.63 -3.02
CA HIS A 344 -11.54 -4.33 -1.76
C HIS A 344 -10.29 -5.23 -1.72
N PRO A 345 -9.59 -5.30 -0.57
CA PRO A 345 -8.42 -6.15 -0.40
C PRO A 345 -8.74 -7.65 -0.30
N GLY A 346 -10.00 -8.05 -0.27
CA GLY A 346 -10.43 -9.44 -0.18
C GLY A 346 -11.58 -9.79 -1.14
N ASN A 347 -11.94 -11.07 -1.19
CA ASN A 347 -13.04 -11.58 -2.02
C ASN A 347 -14.39 -11.43 -1.33
N TYR A 348 -14.79 -10.19 -1.05
CA TYR A 348 -16.07 -9.89 -0.42
C TYR A 348 -16.64 -8.56 -0.93
N ASN A 349 -17.97 -8.45 -0.86
CA ASN A 349 -18.78 -7.26 -1.07
C ASN A 349 -20.01 -7.36 -0.15
N ALA A 350 -20.65 -6.23 0.15
CA ALA A 350 -21.81 -6.20 1.04
C ALA A 350 -23.04 -6.98 0.51
N GLY A 351 -23.12 -7.18 -0.81
CA GLY A 351 -24.16 -7.99 -1.47
C GLY A 351 -23.75 -9.42 -1.82
N GLY A 352 -22.55 -9.86 -1.40
CA GLY A 352 -21.95 -11.14 -1.80
C GLY A 352 -21.07 -11.05 -3.05
N GLY A 353 -20.23 -12.07 -3.26
CA GLY A 353 -19.16 -12.06 -4.27
C GLY A 353 -17.99 -11.16 -3.87
N GLY A 354 -17.13 -10.80 -4.82
CA GLY A 354 -15.97 -9.94 -4.59
C GLY A 354 -15.22 -9.63 -5.88
N THR A 355 -14.24 -8.74 -5.81
CA THR A 355 -13.30 -8.53 -6.93
C THR A 355 -12.29 -9.66 -6.99
N VAL A 356 -11.74 -9.90 -8.18
CA VAL A 356 -10.66 -10.90 -8.34
C VAL A 356 -9.42 -10.45 -7.57
N GLY A 357 -8.59 -11.41 -7.15
CA GLY A 357 -7.34 -11.14 -6.43
C GLY A 357 -6.34 -10.29 -7.21
N PRO A 358 -5.12 -10.07 -6.69
CA PRO A 358 -4.62 -10.54 -5.39
C PRO A 358 -5.37 -9.94 -4.21
N TYR A 359 -5.19 -10.56 -3.04
CA TYR A 359 -5.80 -10.13 -1.78
C TYR A 359 -4.73 -9.88 -0.73
N LEU A 360 -5.03 -9.00 0.22
CA LEU A 360 -4.18 -8.83 1.40
C LEU A 360 -4.23 -10.09 2.27
N PRO A 361 -3.12 -10.46 2.94
CA PRO A 361 -3.15 -11.43 4.02
C PRO A 361 -4.10 -11.00 5.15
N SER A 362 -4.69 -11.95 5.87
CA SER A 362 -5.65 -11.67 6.95
C SER A 362 -5.12 -10.73 8.04
N ALA A 363 -3.83 -10.78 8.35
CA ALA A 363 -3.20 -9.89 9.33
C ALA A 363 -3.23 -8.39 8.92
N THR A 364 -3.33 -8.12 7.62
CA THR A 364 -3.32 -6.78 7.05
C THR A 364 -4.61 -6.42 6.31
N ASP A 365 -5.47 -7.38 6.05
CA ASP A 365 -6.81 -7.15 5.52
C ASP A 365 -7.74 -6.66 6.65
N ASN A 366 -7.57 -5.41 7.06
CA ASN A 366 -8.43 -4.72 8.02
C ASN A 366 -8.28 -3.19 7.91
N ARG A 367 -9.23 -2.46 8.51
CA ARG A 367 -9.34 -1.00 8.44
C ARG A 367 -8.15 -0.21 9.00
N ARG A 368 -7.21 -0.85 9.71
CA ARG A 368 -5.94 -0.21 10.11
C ARG A 368 -4.99 0.02 8.93
N TYR A 369 -5.02 -0.87 7.94
CA TYR A 369 -4.11 -0.82 6.78
C TYR A 369 -4.78 -0.30 5.52
N SER A 370 -6.08 -0.50 5.38
CA SER A 370 -6.86 -0.04 4.24
C SER A 370 -8.32 0.23 4.62
N SER A 371 -8.81 1.43 4.36
CA SER A 371 -10.23 1.78 4.48
C SER A 371 -11.09 1.05 3.46
N MET A 372 -10.50 0.38 2.46
CA MET A 372 -11.20 -0.53 1.55
C MET A 372 -11.56 -1.88 2.20
N SER A 373 -11.04 -2.20 3.39
CA SER A 373 -11.33 -3.47 4.07
C SER A 373 -12.65 -3.43 4.84
N TYR A 374 -13.35 -4.57 4.88
CA TYR A 374 -14.56 -4.72 5.70
C TYR A 374 -14.26 -5.24 7.10
N ASN A 375 -13.03 -5.69 7.36
CA ASN A 375 -12.66 -6.30 8.62
C ASN A 375 -12.18 -5.26 9.63
N ASP A 376 -12.64 -5.39 10.86
CA ASP A 376 -12.15 -4.59 11.98
C ASP A 376 -10.71 -5.02 12.34
N PRO A 377 -9.83 -4.08 12.74
CA PRO A 377 -8.55 -4.44 13.30
C PRO A 377 -8.74 -5.17 14.65
N VAL A 378 -7.76 -5.98 15.04
CA VAL A 378 -7.69 -6.49 16.42
C VAL A 378 -7.55 -5.32 17.40
N ALA A 379 -8.10 -5.45 18.61
CA ALA A 379 -8.07 -4.41 19.65
C ALA A 379 -8.51 -3.04 19.12
N SER A 380 -9.72 -2.97 18.59
CA SER A 380 -10.27 -1.77 17.93
C SER A 380 -11.62 -1.33 18.48
N LYS A 381 -12.23 -2.10 19.39
CA LYS A 381 -13.57 -1.81 19.88
C LYS A 381 -13.55 -0.77 20.99
N SER A 382 -14.29 0.32 20.83
CA SER A 382 -14.66 1.19 21.94
C SER A 382 -15.73 0.52 22.80
N VAL A 383 -15.78 0.88 24.09
CA VAL A 383 -16.82 0.42 25.01
C VAL A 383 -17.60 1.62 25.51
N THR A 384 -18.91 1.57 25.35
CA THR A 384 -19.85 2.53 25.95
C THR A 384 -20.64 1.81 27.03
N ALA A 385 -20.49 2.23 28.27
CA ALA A 385 -21.15 1.64 29.42
C ALA A 385 -22.00 2.68 30.17
N SER A 386 -23.17 2.24 30.64
CA SER A 386 -24.06 3.07 31.44
C SER A 386 -24.71 2.24 32.54
N GLY A 387 -25.06 2.89 33.63
CA GLY A 387 -25.71 2.27 34.77
C GLY A 387 -26.61 3.24 35.51
N SER A 388 -27.50 2.68 36.32
CA SER A 388 -28.43 3.44 37.14
C SER A 388 -28.56 2.79 38.50
N GLN A 389 -28.76 3.61 39.54
CA GLN A 389 -28.86 3.14 40.91
C GLN A 389 -29.99 3.83 41.68
N THR A 390 -30.63 3.03 42.53
CA THR A 390 -31.52 3.47 43.62
C THR A 390 -30.88 3.05 44.96
N SER A 391 -31.48 3.44 46.08
CA SER A 391 -30.93 3.10 47.41
C SER A 391 -30.67 1.61 47.64
N ASN A 392 -31.45 0.73 46.99
CA ASN A 392 -31.43 -0.71 47.27
C ASN A 392 -31.01 -1.60 46.07
N ARG A 393 -30.85 -1.02 44.87
CA ARG A 393 -30.57 -1.77 43.63
C ARG A 393 -29.79 -0.93 42.63
N TYR A 394 -28.96 -1.57 41.82
CA TYR A 394 -28.33 -0.97 40.66
C TYR A 394 -28.43 -1.89 39.43
N SER A 395 -28.35 -1.30 38.24
CA SER A 395 -28.29 -1.98 36.95
C SER A 395 -27.21 -1.35 36.07
N TYR A 396 -26.72 -2.11 35.09
CA TYR A 396 -25.75 -1.62 34.11
C TYR A 396 -25.93 -2.32 32.76
N GLY A 397 -25.49 -1.65 31.70
CA GLY A 397 -25.43 -2.17 30.34
C GLY A 397 -24.18 -1.66 29.64
N TYR A 398 -23.81 -2.31 28.54
CA TYR A 398 -22.73 -1.86 27.68
C TYR A 398 -22.98 -2.22 26.23
N SER A 399 -22.38 -1.45 25.33
CA SER A 399 -22.24 -1.76 23.91
C SER A 399 -20.78 -1.65 23.50
N THR A 400 -20.44 -2.27 22.37
CA THR A 400 -19.11 -2.15 21.77
C THR A 400 -19.23 -1.86 20.29
N GLU A 401 -18.43 -0.93 19.79
CA GLU A 401 -18.39 -0.56 18.38
C GLU A 401 -16.92 -0.46 17.94
N ALA A 402 -16.63 -0.82 16.70
CA ALA A 402 -15.29 -0.63 16.17
C ALA A 402 -14.99 0.86 16.01
N VAL A 403 -13.78 1.27 16.38
CA VAL A 403 -13.25 2.58 16.03
C VAL A 403 -13.05 2.63 14.52
N ASN A 404 -13.65 3.62 13.87
CA ASN A 404 -13.50 3.84 12.44
C ASN A 404 -12.25 4.69 12.17
N PRO A 405 -11.49 4.42 11.11
CA PRO A 405 -10.35 5.24 10.74
C PRO A 405 -10.77 6.64 10.30
N SER A 406 -9.99 7.65 10.68
CA SER A 406 -10.22 9.04 10.25
C SER A 406 -9.66 9.33 8.86
N THR A 407 -8.77 8.48 8.37
CA THR A 407 -8.00 8.70 7.14
C THR A 407 -7.93 7.42 6.31
N TYR A 408 -7.44 7.55 5.08
CA TYR A 408 -7.02 6.40 4.28
C TYR A 408 -5.89 5.64 4.98
N GLY A 409 -5.90 4.32 4.87
CA GLY A 409 -4.84 3.48 5.43
C GLY A 409 -3.54 3.56 4.63
N LEU A 410 -2.47 2.99 5.21
CA LEU A 410 -1.13 2.98 4.62
C LEU A 410 -1.12 2.46 3.16
N PHE A 411 -1.87 1.40 2.87
CA PHE A 411 -1.87 0.81 1.54
C PHE A 411 -2.77 1.55 0.55
N ASP A 412 -3.83 2.22 1.03
CA ASP A 412 -4.66 3.08 0.18
C ASP A 412 -3.85 4.29 -0.30
N ILE A 413 -3.15 4.98 0.62
CA ILE A 413 -2.32 6.14 0.26
C ILE A 413 -1.24 5.72 -0.74
N ALA A 414 -0.55 4.60 -0.49
CA ALA A 414 0.46 4.09 -1.42
C ALA A 414 -0.13 3.73 -2.80
N ALA A 415 -1.33 3.14 -2.86
CA ALA A 415 -2.00 2.81 -4.11
C ALA A 415 -2.49 4.05 -4.87
N LEU A 416 -3.03 5.03 -4.17
CA LEU A 416 -3.46 6.31 -4.74
C LEU A 416 -2.24 7.10 -5.26
N GLN A 417 -1.16 7.17 -4.48
CA GLN A 417 0.08 7.82 -4.93
C GLN A 417 0.75 7.04 -6.06
N PHE A 418 0.60 5.72 -6.12
CA PHE A 418 1.03 4.93 -7.27
C PHE A 418 0.31 5.40 -8.54
N LEU A 419 -1.03 5.53 -8.50
CA LEU A 419 -1.81 5.95 -9.67
C LEU A 419 -1.61 7.42 -10.01
N TYR A 420 -1.64 8.32 -9.03
CA TYR A 420 -1.83 9.75 -9.24
C TYR A 420 -0.63 10.62 -8.81
N GLY A 421 0.46 10.00 -8.34
CA GLY A 421 1.59 10.71 -7.77
C GLY A 421 1.26 11.33 -6.41
N ALA A 422 2.27 11.48 -5.56
CA ALA A 422 2.13 12.10 -4.25
C ALA A 422 2.06 13.63 -4.36
N ASN A 423 1.18 14.27 -3.58
CA ASN A 423 1.22 15.71 -3.43
C ASN A 423 2.21 16.11 -2.34
N THR A 424 3.33 16.71 -2.71
CA THR A 424 4.36 17.17 -1.77
C THR A 424 4.22 18.64 -1.36
N ASN A 425 3.17 19.32 -1.82
CA ASN A 425 2.88 20.72 -1.50
C ASN A 425 2.06 20.84 -0.21
N SER A 426 2.52 20.19 0.86
CA SER A 426 1.91 20.31 2.19
C SER A 426 2.75 21.22 3.10
N THR A 427 2.13 21.90 4.05
CA THR A 427 2.89 22.51 5.15
C THR A 427 3.18 21.47 6.24
N ALA A 428 4.09 21.80 7.15
CA ALA A 428 4.24 21.00 8.37
C ALA A 428 2.95 21.07 9.20
N SER A 429 2.62 19.99 9.89
CA SER A 429 1.42 19.86 10.73
C SER A 429 1.77 19.41 12.15
N THR A 430 0.82 19.55 13.08
CA THR A 430 0.93 19.08 14.46
C THR A 430 -0.26 18.19 14.80
N ILE A 431 0.00 17.08 15.49
CA ILE A 431 -1.01 16.21 16.10
C ILE A 431 -0.81 16.27 17.61
N THR A 432 -1.86 16.60 18.35
CA THR A 432 -1.84 16.57 19.82
C THR A 432 -2.59 15.33 20.32
N ALA A 433 -1.95 14.56 21.18
CA ALA A 433 -2.51 13.37 21.79
C ALA A 433 -2.72 13.55 23.30
N THR A 434 -3.78 12.93 23.80
CA THR A 434 -4.12 12.83 25.23
C THR A 434 -4.45 11.38 25.54
N ASN A 435 -4.74 11.04 26.80
CA ASN A 435 -5.24 9.70 27.17
C ASN A 435 -6.54 9.28 26.44
N ASN A 436 -7.28 10.24 25.87
CA ASN A 436 -8.49 10.00 25.08
C ASN A 436 -8.22 9.80 23.60
N TYR A 437 -6.95 9.86 23.17
CA TYR A 437 -6.57 9.56 21.80
C TYR A 437 -7.01 8.14 21.45
N THR A 438 -7.91 8.05 20.46
CA THR A 438 -8.59 6.82 20.07
C THR A 438 -8.70 6.69 18.56
N ASP A 439 -7.88 7.42 17.82
CA ASP A 439 -7.97 7.48 16.35
C ASP A 439 -7.16 6.35 15.70
N PHE A 440 -7.65 5.81 14.59
CA PHE A 440 -6.83 5.06 13.63
C PHE A 440 -6.55 5.97 12.44
N GLN A 441 -5.32 6.49 12.34
CA GLN A 441 -4.96 7.39 11.25
C GLN A 441 -3.59 7.08 10.64
N THR A 442 -3.46 7.37 9.34
CA THR A 442 -2.20 7.38 8.60
C THR A 442 -1.87 8.80 8.17
N VAL A 443 -0.67 9.27 8.52
CA VAL A 443 -0.24 10.63 8.26
C VAL A 443 0.61 10.72 7.00
N TRP A 444 0.14 11.53 6.04
CA TRP A 444 0.95 12.02 4.94
C TRP A 444 1.56 13.39 5.32
N ALA A 445 2.89 13.42 5.46
CA ALA A 445 3.65 14.58 5.94
C ALA A 445 5.04 14.65 5.29
N PRO A 446 5.12 14.93 3.98
CA PRO A 446 6.38 15.00 3.24
C PRO A 446 7.30 16.12 3.76
N ASN A 447 6.71 17.15 4.36
CA ASN A 447 7.42 18.30 4.91
C ASN A 447 7.55 18.30 6.44
N GLY A 448 7.17 17.20 7.11
CA GLY A 448 7.30 17.04 8.56
C GLY A 448 5.97 17.10 9.30
N VAL A 449 5.81 16.26 10.32
CA VAL A 449 4.73 16.34 11.31
C VAL A 449 5.31 16.34 12.72
N GLN A 450 4.78 17.21 13.58
CA GLN A 450 4.99 17.14 15.01
C GLN A 450 3.91 16.25 15.64
N VAL A 451 4.29 15.35 16.53
CA VAL A 451 3.33 14.68 17.42
C VAL A 451 3.64 15.04 18.87
N ASP A 452 2.71 15.73 19.49
CA ASP A 452 2.79 16.14 20.89
C ASP A 452 1.89 15.24 21.73
N ALA A 453 2.50 14.28 22.43
CA ALA A 453 1.83 13.42 23.40
C ALA A 453 2.14 13.83 24.85
N SER A 454 2.60 15.06 25.10
CA SER A 454 2.95 15.52 26.46
C SER A 454 1.80 15.42 27.49
N ALA A 455 0.55 15.35 27.02
CA ALA A 455 -0.63 15.17 27.84
C ALA A 455 -1.04 13.69 28.06
N THR A 456 -0.25 12.71 27.60
CA THR A 456 -0.46 11.30 27.91
C THR A 456 0.16 10.93 29.26
N THR A 457 -0.47 9.98 29.94
CA THR A 457 0.01 9.42 31.21
C THR A 457 0.22 7.91 31.12
N THR A 458 0.12 7.36 29.92
CA THR A 458 0.43 5.97 29.61
C THR A 458 1.51 5.94 28.55
N SER A 459 2.25 4.82 28.48
CA SER A 459 3.39 4.70 27.57
C SER A 459 2.99 4.91 26.12
N ASP A 460 3.88 5.59 25.41
CA ASP A 460 3.87 5.80 23.97
C ASP A 460 5.04 5.05 23.31
N VAL A 461 4.80 4.57 22.10
CA VAL A 461 5.86 4.03 21.23
C VAL A 461 5.80 4.77 19.90
N PHE A 462 6.77 5.65 19.69
CA PHE A 462 6.92 6.36 18.43
C PHE A 462 7.84 5.59 17.50
N ASP A 463 7.40 5.36 16.27
CA ASP A 463 8.25 4.79 15.23
C ASP A 463 8.30 5.74 14.04
N LEU A 464 9.49 6.32 13.85
CA LEU A 464 9.71 7.39 12.90
C LEU A 464 9.97 6.85 11.49
N ARG A 465 10.02 5.53 11.29
CA ARG A 465 10.22 4.95 9.95
C ARG A 465 8.96 5.13 9.10
N ALA A 466 9.14 5.65 7.90
CA ALA A 466 8.05 5.73 6.92
C ALA A 466 7.48 4.33 6.63
N GLY A 467 6.15 4.21 6.64
CA GLY A 467 5.43 2.95 6.56
C GLY A 467 5.18 2.24 7.90
N SER A 468 5.65 2.79 9.02
CA SER A 468 5.52 2.16 10.34
C SER A 468 4.39 2.76 11.19
N PHE A 469 4.00 2.02 12.23
CA PHE A 469 2.91 2.37 13.12
C PHE A 469 3.44 2.72 14.50
N SER A 470 3.18 3.95 14.96
CA SER A 470 3.31 4.34 16.35
C SER A 470 2.11 3.87 17.18
N SER A 471 2.32 3.69 18.48
CA SER A 471 1.31 3.35 19.47
C SER A 471 1.20 4.49 20.48
N ILE A 472 0.09 5.21 20.45
CA ILE A 472 -0.11 6.43 21.24
C ILE A 472 -1.21 6.19 22.28
N ALA A 473 -0.96 6.62 23.51
CA ALA A 473 -1.80 6.46 24.69
C ALA A 473 -2.19 5.00 24.95
N ILE A 474 -1.19 4.11 25.08
CA ILE A 474 -1.41 2.66 25.23
C ILE A 474 -2.23 2.38 26.50
N LYS A 475 -3.28 1.58 26.38
CA LYS A 475 -4.23 1.30 27.46
C LYS A 475 -4.08 -0.14 27.93
N SER A 476 -3.54 -0.32 29.14
CA SER A 476 -3.57 -1.62 29.80
C SER A 476 -5.00 -2.05 30.12
N LYS A 477 -5.21 -3.34 30.39
CA LYS A 477 -6.52 -3.85 30.85
C LYS A 477 -7.02 -3.12 32.10
N THR A 478 -6.10 -2.71 32.98
CA THR A 478 -6.41 -1.91 34.18
C THR A 478 -6.95 -0.53 33.80
N VAL A 479 -6.31 0.18 32.87
CA VAL A 479 -6.76 1.48 32.37
C VAL A 479 -8.12 1.34 31.67
N GLN A 480 -8.30 0.31 30.83
CA GLN A 480 -9.59 0.04 30.18
C GLN A 480 -10.71 -0.19 31.20
N THR A 481 -10.45 -0.97 32.25
CA THR A 481 -11.43 -1.22 33.32
C THR A 481 -11.77 0.07 34.08
N ALA A 482 -10.76 0.89 34.38
CA ALA A 482 -10.96 2.18 35.05
C ALA A 482 -11.78 3.16 34.18
N ASN A 483 -11.57 3.16 32.86
CA ASN A 483 -12.36 3.98 31.94
C ASN A 483 -13.83 3.57 31.93
N ILE A 484 -14.12 2.26 31.92
CA ILE A 484 -15.51 1.75 32.01
C ILE A 484 -16.13 2.13 33.37
N GLN A 485 -15.37 2.02 34.46
CA GLN A 485 -15.82 2.46 35.78
C GLN A 485 -16.18 3.94 35.78
N ALA A 486 -15.36 4.80 35.18
CA ALA A 486 -15.61 6.24 35.09
C ALA A 486 -16.89 6.56 34.30
N GLN A 487 -17.15 5.87 33.18
CA GLN A 487 -18.40 6.02 32.43
C GLN A 487 -19.63 5.63 33.28
N LEU A 488 -19.54 4.51 34.00
CA LEU A 488 -20.61 4.04 34.87
C LEU A 488 -20.88 5.02 36.04
N GLN A 489 -19.84 5.59 36.63
CA GLN A 489 -19.98 6.64 37.65
C GLN A 489 -20.66 7.88 37.08
N GLN A 490 -20.22 8.32 35.90
CA GLN A 490 -20.80 9.48 35.22
C GLN A 490 -22.28 9.27 34.87
N SER A 491 -22.67 8.03 34.58
CA SER A 491 -24.08 7.67 34.31
C SER A 491 -24.96 7.52 35.55
N GLY A 492 -24.39 7.52 36.77
CA GLY A 492 -25.15 7.56 38.03
C GLY A 492 -24.89 6.42 39.01
N LEU A 493 -23.91 5.54 38.77
CA LEU A 493 -23.50 4.55 39.77
C LEU A 493 -22.56 5.16 40.82
N ASN A 494 -22.67 4.70 42.06
CA ASN A 494 -21.64 5.01 43.06
C ASN A 494 -20.31 4.27 42.75
N SER A 495 -19.21 4.69 43.38
CA SER A 495 -17.88 4.13 43.07
C SER A 495 -17.75 2.63 43.26
N ALA A 496 -18.37 2.06 44.32
CA ALA A 496 -18.28 0.63 44.60
C ALA A 496 -19.03 -0.21 43.55
N ASN A 497 -20.26 0.19 43.21
CA ASN A 497 -21.07 -0.50 42.22
C ASN A 497 -20.49 -0.32 40.81
N ALA A 498 -19.97 0.86 40.48
CA ALA A 498 -19.31 1.09 39.21
C ALA A 498 -18.07 0.21 39.03
N ALA A 499 -17.24 0.05 40.08
CA ALA A 499 -16.07 -0.82 40.03
C ALA A 499 -16.46 -2.31 39.83
N ALA A 500 -17.49 -2.78 40.56
CA ALA A 500 -17.99 -4.14 40.42
C ALA A 500 -18.60 -4.40 39.02
N ALA A 501 -19.37 -3.46 38.50
CA ALA A 501 -19.97 -3.52 37.16
C ALA A 501 -18.90 -3.47 36.07
N ALA A 502 -17.92 -2.56 36.15
CA ALA A 502 -16.82 -2.48 35.19
C ALA A 502 -16.00 -3.78 35.12
N THR A 503 -15.70 -4.38 36.29
CA THR A 503 -15.04 -5.68 36.37
C THR A 503 -15.87 -6.78 35.70
N SER A 504 -17.19 -6.77 35.92
CA SER A 504 -18.12 -7.75 35.32
C SER A 504 -18.22 -7.60 33.79
N ILE A 505 -18.27 -6.36 33.29
CA ILE A 505 -18.23 -6.06 31.85
C ILE A 505 -16.92 -6.56 31.24
N MET A 506 -15.77 -6.22 31.85
CA MET A 506 -14.46 -6.65 31.35
C MET A 506 -14.28 -8.17 31.37
N LYS A 507 -14.85 -8.87 32.36
CA LYS A 507 -14.89 -10.34 32.38
C LYS A 507 -15.79 -10.91 31.29
N THR A 508 -16.81 -10.18 30.87
CA THR A 508 -17.68 -10.62 29.76
C THR A 508 -16.98 -10.44 28.41
N ILE A 509 -16.31 -9.29 28.21
CA ILE A 509 -15.60 -8.98 26.96
C ILE A 509 -14.30 -9.80 26.82
N VAL A 510 -13.55 -9.96 27.91
CA VAL A 510 -12.26 -10.68 27.96
C VAL A 510 -12.34 -11.79 29.02
N PRO A 511 -12.99 -12.93 28.71
CA PRO A 511 -13.37 -13.94 29.69
C PRO A 511 -12.21 -14.73 30.28
N ASN A 512 -11.06 -14.81 29.59
CA ASN A 512 -9.85 -15.47 30.12
C ASN A 512 -8.57 -14.80 29.59
N ALA A 513 -7.43 -15.14 30.19
CA ALA A 513 -6.12 -14.58 29.85
C ALA A 513 -5.64 -14.92 28.43
N THR A 514 -6.18 -15.98 27.82
CA THR A 514 -5.87 -16.39 26.43
C THR A 514 -6.78 -15.75 25.39
N SER A 515 -7.82 -15.01 25.81
CA SER A 515 -8.72 -14.31 24.89
C SER A 515 -8.01 -13.11 24.28
N ILE A 516 -8.08 -12.96 22.96
CA ILE A 516 -7.66 -11.73 22.29
C ILE A 516 -8.55 -10.61 22.83
N ASN A 517 -7.95 -9.58 23.41
CA ASN A 517 -8.69 -8.41 23.89
C ASN A 517 -9.20 -7.62 22.66
N PRO A 518 -10.53 -7.53 22.44
CA PRO A 518 -11.05 -6.80 21.29
C PRO A 518 -11.12 -5.30 21.55
N ILE A 519 -10.94 -4.85 22.80
CA ILE A 519 -11.07 -3.43 23.19
C ILE A 519 -9.86 -2.64 22.71
N TYR A 520 -10.12 -1.44 22.21
CA TYR A 520 -9.09 -0.48 21.80
C TYR A 520 -8.02 -0.28 22.89
N ASP A 521 -6.77 -0.53 22.52
CA ASP A 521 -5.63 -0.51 23.43
C ASP A 521 -4.57 0.54 23.06
N GLY A 522 -4.78 1.31 21.98
CA GLY A 522 -3.82 2.32 21.51
C GLY A 522 -2.58 1.74 20.81
N LEU A 523 -2.51 0.42 20.59
CA LEU A 523 -1.42 -0.18 19.83
C LEU A 523 -1.61 0.06 18.34
N ASN A 524 -0.53 0.53 17.69
CA ASN A 524 -0.43 0.72 16.24
C ASN A 524 -1.58 1.58 15.69
N ASN A 525 -1.88 2.68 16.37
CA ASN A 525 -3.01 3.54 16.07
C ASN A 525 -2.65 4.76 15.20
N LEU A 526 -1.36 5.08 15.07
CA LEU A 526 -0.86 6.19 14.26
C LEU A 526 0.20 5.70 13.27
N ALA A 527 -0.15 5.56 11.99
CA ALA A 527 0.80 5.22 10.94
C ALA A 527 1.46 6.46 10.32
N LEU A 528 2.72 6.34 9.94
CA LEU A 528 3.40 7.32 9.09
C LEU A 528 3.41 6.79 7.65
N SER A 529 2.78 7.50 6.71
CA SER A 529 2.78 7.08 5.30
C SER A 529 4.21 7.01 4.71
N TYR A 530 4.40 6.20 3.67
CA TYR A 530 5.63 6.24 2.87
C TYR A 530 5.86 7.65 2.34
N GLY A 531 7.11 8.12 2.31
CA GLY A 531 7.48 9.48 1.88
C GLY A 531 7.24 10.59 2.93
N SER A 532 6.63 10.27 4.07
CA SER A 532 6.45 11.20 5.19
C SER A 532 7.64 11.17 6.16
N LYS A 533 7.73 12.19 7.02
CA LYS A 533 8.70 12.28 8.11
C LYS A 533 8.13 12.99 9.33
N TYR A 534 8.62 12.67 10.52
CA TYR A 534 8.40 13.48 11.72
C TYR A 534 9.38 14.66 11.75
N SER A 535 8.92 15.83 12.17
CA SER A 535 9.80 16.94 12.54
C SER A 535 10.16 16.89 14.03
N GLU A 536 9.19 16.53 14.86
CA GLU A 536 9.36 16.39 16.31
C GLU A 536 8.36 15.38 16.88
N VAL A 537 8.78 14.61 17.87
CA VAL A 537 7.91 13.77 18.69
C VAL A 537 8.16 14.09 20.17
N ILE A 538 7.09 14.23 20.93
CA ILE A 538 7.13 14.57 22.36
C ILE A 538 6.36 13.49 23.11
N GLY A 539 7.07 12.78 23.99
CA GLY A 539 6.51 11.78 24.90
C GLY A 539 5.74 12.39 26.06
N GLY A 540 5.02 11.53 26.77
CA GLY A 540 4.18 11.87 27.89
C GLY A 540 4.91 11.83 29.23
N SER A 541 4.17 11.39 30.24
CA SER A 541 4.68 11.26 31.61
C SER A 541 5.08 9.83 32.01
N ALA A 542 4.76 8.85 31.17
CA ALA A 542 5.13 7.45 31.37
C ALA A 542 6.53 7.16 30.77
N ASN A 543 6.93 5.89 30.76
CA ASN A 543 8.15 5.47 30.07
C ASN A 543 7.84 5.27 28.58
N ASP A 544 8.48 6.05 27.72
CA ASP A 544 8.22 6.05 26.29
C ASP A 544 9.39 5.49 25.48
N SER A 545 9.08 4.93 24.32
CA SER A 545 10.06 4.35 23.40
C SER A 545 10.00 5.02 22.03
N PHE A 546 11.17 5.29 21.46
CA PHE A 546 11.30 6.01 20.20
C PHE A 546 12.20 5.24 19.23
N TYR A 547 11.68 4.77 18.10
CA TYR A 547 12.46 4.17 17.03
C TYR A 547 12.80 5.26 16.00
N ALA A 548 14.03 5.74 16.05
CA ALA A 548 14.50 6.79 15.15
C ALA A 548 14.66 6.27 13.71
N SER A 549 14.59 7.18 12.74
CA SER A 549 14.73 6.88 11.32
C SER A 549 16.01 7.47 10.74
N ASN A 550 16.17 7.39 9.41
CA ASN A 550 17.30 7.88 8.65
C ASN A 550 17.14 9.33 8.16
N TYR A 551 16.49 10.19 8.96
CA TYR A 551 16.34 11.62 8.70
C TYR A 551 16.39 12.42 10.01
N ALA A 552 16.62 13.74 9.91
CA ALA A 552 16.70 14.62 11.06
C ALA A 552 15.32 14.86 11.70
N ALA A 553 15.25 14.76 13.03
CA ALA A 553 14.07 15.02 13.84
C ALA A 553 14.46 15.40 15.28
N THR A 554 13.54 16.05 16.00
CA THR A 554 13.64 16.20 17.45
C THR A 554 12.87 15.09 18.15
N ILE A 555 13.48 14.48 19.15
CA ILE A 555 12.87 13.47 20.01
C ILE A 555 12.96 14.01 21.44
N ASP A 556 11.80 14.33 22.01
CA ASP A 556 11.68 14.70 23.41
C ASP A 556 10.95 13.59 24.16
N GLY A 557 11.61 12.97 25.12
CA GLY A 557 11.02 11.90 25.93
C GLY A 557 9.90 12.37 26.86
N GLY A 558 9.78 13.67 27.14
CA GLY A 558 8.87 14.14 28.19
C GLY A 558 9.39 13.77 29.59
N SER A 559 8.49 13.40 30.51
CA SER A 559 8.91 12.87 31.81
C SER A 559 9.17 11.36 31.73
N GLY A 560 9.36 10.68 32.87
CA GLY A 560 9.58 9.22 32.87
C GLY A 560 10.99 8.78 32.48
N THR A 561 11.16 7.47 32.26
CA THR A 561 12.42 6.86 31.81
C THR A 561 12.25 6.39 30.37
N ASN A 562 12.86 7.14 29.46
CA ASN A 562 12.65 7.05 28.03
C ASN A 562 13.85 6.45 27.31
N GLN A 563 13.53 5.70 26.25
CA GLN A 563 14.54 5.03 25.44
C GLN A 563 14.39 5.39 23.97
N VAL A 564 15.49 5.76 23.33
CA VAL A 564 15.58 5.89 21.87
C VAL A 564 16.37 4.72 21.28
N TRP A 565 15.88 4.17 20.18
CA TRP A 565 16.50 3.13 19.37
C TRP A 565 16.99 3.72 18.06
N LEU A 566 18.30 3.71 17.85
CA LEU A 566 18.94 4.23 16.64
C LEU A 566 19.14 3.11 15.60
N PRO A 567 18.88 3.35 14.30
CA PRO A 567 19.03 2.31 13.29
C PRO A 567 20.51 1.98 13.05
N GLY A 568 20.81 0.69 12.87
CA GLY A 568 22.16 0.18 12.69
C GLY A 568 22.80 -0.25 14.01
N SER A 569 24.03 0.22 14.24
CA SER A 569 24.88 -0.16 15.37
C SER A 569 25.56 1.07 15.98
N ALA A 570 26.16 0.92 17.16
CA ALA A 570 26.90 2.00 17.82
C ALA A 570 28.03 2.60 16.96
N SER A 571 28.66 1.79 16.09
CA SER A 571 29.68 2.31 15.17
C SER A 571 29.14 3.26 14.12
N ASP A 572 27.83 3.22 13.82
CA ASP A 572 27.21 4.07 12.80
C ASP A 572 26.86 5.48 13.32
N TRP A 573 27.00 5.73 14.62
CA TRP A 573 26.57 6.96 15.27
C TRP A 573 27.69 7.63 16.04
N THR A 574 27.68 8.96 16.03
CA THR A 574 28.44 9.82 16.93
C THR A 574 27.46 10.44 17.90
N LEU A 575 27.76 10.31 19.20
CA LEU A 575 26.93 10.84 20.28
C LEU A 575 27.68 11.96 20.98
N THR A 576 27.03 13.11 21.15
CA THR A 576 27.54 14.21 21.98
C THR A 576 26.74 14.22 23.28
N GLY A 577 27.09 13.32 24.20
CA GLY A 577 26.24 13.02 25.36
C GLY A 577 24.90 12.39 24.95
N LEU A 578 23.86 12.56 25.77
CA LEU A 578 22.49 12.12 25.47
C LEU A 578 21.64 13.17 24.73
N SER A 579 22.22 14.32 24.35
CA SER A 579 21.46 15.44 23.77
C SER A 579 21.45 15.49 22.24
N GLN A 580 22.37 14.78 21.58
CA GLN A 580 22.47 14.78 20.13
C GLN A 580 23.07 13.46 19.64
N ALA A 581 22.48 12.94 18.55
CA ALA A 581 23.01 11.79 17.82
C ALA A 581 23.12 12.13 16.32
N THR A 582 24.30 11.89 15.74
CA THR A 582 24.58 12.16 14.31
C THR A 582 25.06 10.89 13.62
N SER A 583 24.48 10.57 12.47
CA SER A 583 24.90 9.41 11.67
C SER A 583 26.26 9.65 11.02
N LYS A 584 27.18 8.68 11.12
CA LYS A 584 28.50 8.73 10.48
C LYS A 584 28.45 8.45 8.99
N SER A 585 27.56 7.57 8.55
CA SER A 585 27.41 7.19 7.14
C SER A 585 26.58 8.22 6.35
N ASN A 586 25.71 8.97 7.02
CA ASN A 586 24.93 10.04 6.44
C ASN A 586 24.92 11.25 7.39
N SER A 587 25.95 12.09 7.31
CA SER A 587 26.15 13.25 8.20
C SER A 587 25.00 14.26 8.21
N ASN A 588 24.04 14.15 7.29
CA ASN A 588 22.83 14.97 7.23
C ASN A 588 21.71 14.45 8.16
N VAL A 589 21.85 13.25 8.73
CA VAL A 589 20.94 12.71 9.74
C VAL A 589 21.46 13.10 11.12
N ALA A 590 20.87 14.16 11.68
CA ALA A 590 21.13 14.63 13.03
C ALA A 590 19.83 14.65 13.83
N LEU A 591 19.82 13.92 14.95
CA LEU A 591 18.71 13.87 15.89
C LEU A 591 19.01 14.78 17.08
N THR A 592 18.04 15.61 17.44
CA THR A 592 18.08 16.35 18.70
C THR A 592 17.34 15.52 19.74
N LEU A 593 18.01 15.16 20.83
CA LEU A 593 17.47 14.31 21.87
C LEU A 593 17.27 15.13 23.15
N ARG A 594 16.08 15.05 23.74
CA ARG A 594 15.74 15.69 25.02
C ARG A 594 15.07 14.67 25.91
N ASN A 595 15.36 14.72 27.21
CA ASN A 595 14.74 13.86 28.22
C ASN A 595 14.85 12.34 27.91
N ILE A 596 15.98 11.92 27.36
CA ILE A 596 16.29 10.52 27.05
C ILE A 596 17.28 9.97 28.07
N GLN A 597 16.99 8.79 28.64
CA GLN A 597 17.84 8.14 29.64
C GLN A 597 18.61 6.95 29.07
N ALA A 598 18.10 6.34 27.99
CA ALA A 598 18.74 5.18 27.36
C ALA A 598 18.78 5.29 25.84
N ILE A 599 19.88 4.81 25.25
CA ILE A 599 20.06 4.67 23.80
C ILE A 599 20.31 3.18 23.49
N GLY A 600 19.46 2.62 22.64
CA GLY A 600 19.61 1.30 22.02
C GLY A 600 19.90 1.40 20.53
N TYR A 601 20.17 0.26 19.89
CA TYR A 601 20.38 0.15 18.46
C TYR A 601 19.54 -0.99 17.89
N TYR A 602 19.04 -0.85 16.66
CA TYR A 602 18.18 -1.84 16.04
C TYR A 602 18.44 -2.01 14.54
N ASN A 603 18.10 -3.18 14.00
CA ASN A 603 18.15 -3.42 12.56
C ASN A 603 16.84 -2.98 11.90
N ALA A 604 16.84 -1.79 11.28
CA ALA A 604 15.66 -1.23 10.65
C ALA A 604 15.05 -2.06 9.52
N THR A 605 15.81 -2.99 8.92
CA THR A 605 15.34 -3.87 7.84
C THR A 605 14.60 -5.11 8.33
N THR A 606 14.84 -5.53 9.58
CA THR A 606 14.26 -6.76 10.15
C THR A 606 13.32 -6.49 11.33
N THR A 607 13.45 -5.34 11.98
CA THR A 607 12.55 -4.96 13.08
C THR A 607 11.15 -4.68 12.53
N SER A 608 10.14 -5.32 13.14
CA SER A 608 8.72 -5.13 12.81
C SER A 608 8.35 -3.65 12.78
N ILE A 609 7.50 -3.26 11.84
CA ILE A 609 6.94 -1.90 11.70
C ILE A 609 5.67 -1.70 12.55
N THR A 610 5.29 -2.72 13.31
CA THR A 610 4.23 -2.71 14.31
C THR A 610 4.78 -3.19 15.65
N HIS A 611 4.17 -2.71 16.73
CA HIS A 611 4.57 -2.96 18.10
C HIS A 611 3.58 -3.92 18.77
N SER A 612 4.11 -4.94 19.44
CA SER A 612 3.41 -5.61 20.53
C SER A 612 3.52 -4.73 21.78
N ALA A 613 2.56 -4.83 22.70
CA ALA A 613 2.55 -4.09 23.96
C ALA A 613 3.96 -3.96 24.58
N VAL A 614 4.30 -2.75 25.02
CA VAL A 614 5.56 -2.49 25.76
C VAL A 614 5.56 -3.35 27.01
N ALA A 615 6.64 -4.09 27.23
CA ALA A 615 6.84 -4.93 28.40
C ALA A 615 6.97 -4.09 29.69
#